data_AF-B5VF39-F1
#
_entry.id   AF-B5VF39-F1
#
_cell.length_a   1.000
_cell.length_b   1.000
_cell.length_c   1.000
_cell.angle_alpha   90.00
_cell.angle_beta   90.00
_cell.angle_gamma   90.00
#
_symmetry.space_group_name_H-M   'P 1'
#
loop_
_entity.id
_entity.type
_entity.pdbx_description
1 polymer ?
#
loop_
_entity_poly.entity_id
_entity_poly.type
_entity_poly.pdbx_seq_one_letter_code
_entity_poly.pdbx_strand_id
1 'polypeptide(L)'
;MIQNSAGYRSLNTASPMTVQVKNQKKICARCNKLVIPDSQRTKTTLKALGKYYHESCFTCQDCQKPLKPKYFPYQVDKTSESILLCQYDYFRRHNLLCHVCDTPLRGLYYTAFGYRYDEEHFSCTICATPCGVKKCFMYGNQLYCKYHFLKYFSKRCKGCEFPISDQYIEFPKGEEIHCWHPECYGIHKYWHVNLAAETVGLQYLPKLEYNPNSGDKDINPTAYELDKQMQAFNFILSKTWSVLYRFEEEAASCISDMFQYLTSNDQLKGIESTGLLVLKIDCLFRGLDTLNLSTNKSMPVNSDQECIENNAMAASKYSKFPKNLSTKIMIYLQLLRKLGTENKNETITISSFMSVITGLAHFLKLLTRFGLYTALENNKLTHSVNPLLRFLREVEKNELFENNPFQYIKTPVNATDSCAGCNKYIQEECIQFYEHRWHIACFTCSSCHKNINP
;
A
#
# COMPACT_ATOMS: atom_id res chain seq x y z
N MET A 1 2.21 -20.15 7.53
CA MET A 1 2.62 -20.19 8.94
C MET A 1 1.41 -20.52 9.78
N ILE A 2 1.45 -21.61 10.53
CA ILE A 2 0.28 -22.12 11.27
C ILE A 2 0.49 -21.80 12.75
N GLN A 3 -0.41 -20.99 13.33
CA GLN A 3 -0.50 -20.83 14.79
C GLN A 3 -1.20 -22.06 15.36
N ASN A 4 -0.46 -22.87 16.10
CA ASN A 4 -1.00 -24.07 16.74
C ASN A 4 -1.01 -23.89 18.26
N SER A 5 -2.15 -24.13 18.87
CA SER A 5 -2.30 -24.23 20.31
C SER A 5 -2.13 -25.69 20.73
N ALA A 6 -1.18 -25.97 21.63
CA ALA A 6 -1.07 -27.29 22.25
C ALA A 6 -2.12 -27.41 23.37
N GLY A 7 -3.34 -27.81 23.03
CA GLY A 7 -4.38 -28.15 24.01
C GLY A 7 -4.03 -29.45 24.76
N TYR A 8 -3.82 -29.35 26.07
CA TYR A 8 -3.59 -30.50 26.94
C TYR A 8 -4.92 -31.15 27.35
N ARG A 9 -5.08 -32.46 27.09
CA ARG A 9 -6.01 -33.31 27.85
C ARG A 9 -5.28 -33.83 29.08
N SER A 10 -5.50 -33.18 30.21
CA SER A 10 -5.11 -33.67 31.53
C SER A 10 -6.22 -34.57 32.08
N LEU A 11 -5.91 -35.85 32.35
CA LEU A 11 -6.81 -36.74 33.07
C LEU A 11 -6.07 -37.56 34.12
N ASN A 12 -6.43 -37.27 35.37
CA ASN A 12 -6.65 -38.16 36.51
C ASN A 12 -5.89 -37.76 37.78
N THR A 13 -6.58 -36.93 38.57
CA THR A 13 -6.50 -36.86 40.02
C THR A 13 -6.98 -38.19 40.62
N ALA A 14 -6.26 -38.68 41.63
CA ALA A 14 -6.67 -39.88 42.37
C ALA A 14 -7.82 -39.54 43.32
N SER A 15 -8.92 -40.28 43.24
CA SER A 15 -9.98 -40.31 44.26
C SER A 15 -10.12 -41.74 44.81
N PRO A 16 -10.45 -41.92 46.10
CA PRO A 16 -10.41 -43.23 46.75
C PRO A 16 -11.78 -43.90 46.69
N MET A 17 -11.86 -45.17 46.26
CA MET A 17 -12.99 -46.04 46.62
C MET A 17 -12.54 -47.50 46.84
N THR A 18 -12.86 -47.92 48.06
CA THR A 18 -13.25 -49.23 48.60
C THR A 18 -12.92 -50.55 47.89
N VAL A 19 -12.37 -51.41 48.73
CA VAL A 19 -11.88 -52.78 48.58
C VAL A 19 -12.91 -53.78 48.01
N GLN A 20 -12.49 -54.53 46.98
CA GLN A 20 -12.80 -55.96 46.85
C GLN A 20 -11.51 -56.74 46.50
N VAL A 21 -11.16 -57.70 47.34
CA VAL A 21 -9.87 -58.42 47.31
C VAL A 21 -9.96 -59.64 46.39
N LYS A 22 -9.28 -59.58 45.24
CA LYS A 22 -8.74 -60.77 44.56
C LYS A 22 -7.22 -60.69 44.65
N ASN A 23 -6.61 -61.67 45.31
CA ASN A 23 -5.20 -61.71 45.66
C ASN A 23 -4.33 -62.05 44.42
N GLN A 24 -4.24 -61.12 43.47
CA GLN A 24 -3.33 -61.23 42.32
C GLN A 24 -1.94 -60.71 42.71
N LYS A 25 -0.93 -61.57 42.55
CA LYS A 25 0.49 -61.20 42.73
C LYS A 25 0.83 -60.01 41.82
N LYS A 26 1.09 -58.84 42.41
CA LYS A 26 1.47 -57.62 41.68
C LYS A 26 2.93 -57.75 41.21
N ILE A 27 3.17 -57.92 39.91
CA ILE A 27 4.52 -58.00 39.33
C ILE A 27 4.91 -56.61 38.79
N CYS A 28 6.13 -56.17 39.06
CA CYS A 28 6.64 -54.91 38.54
C CYS A 28 6.91 -55.02 37.04
N ALA A 29 6.26 -54.17 36.23
CA ALA A 29 6.39 -54.23 34.77
C ALA A 29 7.74 -53.76 34.21
N ARG A 30 8.65 -53.25 35.04
CA ARG A 30 10.01 -52.85 34.62
C ARG A 30 11.06 -53.88 34.96
N CYS A 31 11.03 -54.42 36.18
CA CYS A 31 12.05 -55.36 36.66
C CYS A 31 11.56 -56.82 36.76
N ASN A 32 10.28 -57.06 36.43
CA ASN A 32 9.60 -58.36 36.49
C ASN A 32 9.63 -59.06 37.87
N LYS A 33 9.96 -58.33 38.95
CA LYS A 33 9.95 -58.83 40.34
C LYS A 33 8.64 -58.51 41.05
N LEU A 34 8.27 -59.32 42.04
CA LEU A 34 7.06 -59.12 42.85
C LEU A 34 7.12 -57.80 43.64
N VAL A 35 6.01 -57.07 43.65
CA VAL A 35 5.81 -55.85 44.45
C VAL A 35 5.19 -56.27 45.78
N ILE A 36 6.03 -56.50 46.78
CA ILE A 36 5.62 -56.90 48.13
C ILE A 36 5.37 -55.62 48.95
N PRO A 37 4.15 -55.36 49.46
CA PRO A 37 3.92 -54.30 50.43
C PRO A 37 4.48 -54.76 51.78
N ASP A 38 5.59 -54.17 52.22
CA ASP A 38 6.27 -54.54 53.46
C ASP A 38 5.63 -53.82 54.66
N SER A 39 5.25 -54.58 55.69
CA SER A 39 4.35 -54.16 56.78
C SER A 39 4.91 -53.11 57.74
N GLN A 40 6.12 -52.59 57.53
CA GLN A 40 6.80 -51.70 58.48
C GLN A 40 7.45 -50.44 57.87
N ARG A 41 7.40 -50.25 56.55
CA ARG A 41 7.76 -48.96 55.92
C ARG A 41 6.84 -48.74 54.72
N THR A 42 6.19 -47.58 54.69
CA THR A 42 5.20 -47.11 53.71
C THR A 42 5.70 -47.09 52.25
N LYS A 43 5.99 -48.26 51.65
CA LYS A 43 6.28 -48.40 50.22
C LYS A 43 4.97 -48.57 49.46
N THR A 44 4.39 -47.43 49.09
CA THR A 44 3.19 -47.34 48.27
C THR A 44 3.41 -48.04 46.91
N THR A 45 2.62 -49.06 46.61
CA THR A 45 2.65 -49.70 45.28
C THR A 45 2.09 -48.72 44.25
N LEU A 46 2.87 -48.37 43.23
CA LEU A 46 2.44 -47.41 42.21
C LEU A 46 1.76 -48.16 41.05
N LYS A 47 0.58 -47.69 40.66
CA LYS A 47 -0.17 -48.20 39.50
C LYS A 47 -0.17 -47.14 38.40
N ALA A 48 0.29 -47.49 37.21
CA ALA A 48 0.29 -46.63 36.03
C ALA A 48 -0.03 -47.46 34.79
N LEU A 49 -0.91 -46.96 33.90
CA LEU A 49 -1.36 -47.66 32.68
C LEU A 49 -1.79 -49.13 32.91
N GLY A 50 -2.46 -49.41 34.04
CA GLY A 50 -2.88 -50.76 34.41
C GLY A 50 -1.79 -51.69 34.95
N LYS A 51 -0.51 -51.26 34.95
CA LYS A 51 0.65 -52.02 35.41
C LYS A 51 1.12 -51.55 36.80
N TYR A 52 1.82 -52.43 37.54
CA TYR A 52 2.39 -52.14 38.86
C TYR A 52 3.89 -51.86 38.76
N TYR A 53 4.41 -50.96 39.59
CA TYR A 53 5.83 -50.60 39.66
C TYR A 53 6.32 -50.47 41.10
N HIS A 54 7.57 -50.86 41.37
CA HIS A 54 8.26 -50.42 42.59
C HIS A 54 8.49 -48.92 42.53
N GLU A 55 8.56 -48.27 43.69
CA GLU A 55 8.87 -46.84 43.80
C GLU A 55 10.18 -46.47 43.10
N SER A 56 11.23 -47.28 43.25
CA SER A 56 12.52 -47.11 42.58
C SER A 56 12.50 -47.42 41.08
N CYS A 57 11.53 -48.21 40.63
CA CYS A 57 11.40 -48.60 39.21
C CYS A 57 10.48 -47.65 38.44
N PHE A 58 9.80 -46.72 39.10
CA PHE A 58 8.92 -45.74 38.47
C PHE A 58 9.70 -44.51 37.99
N THR A 59 10.58 -44.74 37.01
CA THR A 59 11.47 -43.72 36.43
C THR A 59 11.24 -43.56 34.93
N CYS A 60 11.68 -42.45 34.34
CA CYS A 60 11.62 -42.21 32.91
C CYS A 60 12.39 -43.28 32.14
N GLN A 61 11.90 -43.72 30.97
CA GLN A 61 12.64 -44.62 30.09
C GLN A 61 13.91 -43.97 29.53
N ASP A 62 13.86 -42.67 29.21
CA ASP A 62 14.96 -41.95 28.56
C ASP A 62 15.99 -41.42 29.56
N CYS A 63 15.56 -40.62 30.54
CA CYS A 63 16.49 -39.99 31.49
C CYS A 63 16.61 -40.68 32.86
N GLN A 64 15.87 -41.78 33.11
CA GLN A 64 15.89 -42.53 34.38
C GLN A 64 15.52 -41.72 35.64
N LYS A 65 15.02 -40.48 35.53
CA LYS A 65 14.53 -39.69 36.66
C LYS A 65 13.21 -40.25 37.23
N PRO A 66 12.97 -40.20 38.54
CA PRO A 66 11.70 -40.65 39.14
C PRO A 66 10.53 -39.80 38.63
N LEU A 67 9.42 -40.45 38.26
CA LEU A 67 8.26 -39.82 37.60
C LEU A 67 7.19 -39.30 38.58
N LYS A 68 7.47 -39.26 39.88
CA LYS A 68 6.51 -38.73 40.88
C LYS A 68 6.55 -37.18 40.86
N PRO A 69 5.41 -36.46 40.84
CA PRO A 69 4.01 -36.92 40.93
C PRO A 69 3.29 -37.11 39.58
N LYS A 70 3.91 -36.78 38.44
CA LYS A 70 3.28 -36.79 37.10
C LYS A 70 4.12 -37.57 36.08
N TYR A 71 3.46 -38.42 35.29
CA TYR A 71 4.06 -39.20 34.22
C TYR A 71 3.28 -39.02 32.91
N PHE A 72 3.96 -39.20 31.78
CA PHE A 72 3.37 -39.04 30.45
C PHE A 72 3.55 -40.34 29.64
N PRO A 73 2.45 -41.00 29.23
CA PRO A 73 2.52 -42.20 28.41
C PRO A 73 2.85 -41.86 26.96
N TYR A 74 3.81 -42.56 26.35
CA TYR A 74 4.16 -42.42 24.94
C TYR A 74 4.07 -43.77 24.24
N GLN A 75 3.37 -43.85 23.12
CA GLN A 75 3.27 -45.06 22.30
C GLN A 75 4.46 -45.11 21.34
N VAL A 76 5.20 -46.21 21.35
CA VAL A 76 6.31 -46.41 20.40
C VAL A 76 5.74 -46.96 19.10
N ASP A 77 5.95 -46.23 17.99
CA ASP A 77 5.37 -46.54 16.67
C ASP A 77 5.67 -47.96 16.16
N LYS A 78 6.75 -48.57 16.63
CA LYS A 78 7.21 -49.90 16.17
C LYS A 78 6.62 -51.10 16.94
N THR A 79 6.12 -50.91 18.16
CA THR A 79 5.71 -52.03 19.03
C THR A 79 4.33 -51.85 19.65
N SER A 80 3.68 -50.69 19.43
CA SER A 80 2.41 -50.30 20.09
C SER A 80 2.45 -50.38 21.63
N GLU A 81 3.64 -50.53 22.22
CA GLU A 81 3.83 -50.53 23.66
C GLU A 81 3.88 -49.09 24.18
N SER A 82 3.18 -48.86 25.29
CA SER A 82 3.21 -47.58 26.00
C SER A 82 4.36 -47.56 27.01
N ILE A 83 5.30 -46.65 26.79
CA ILE A 83 6.40 -46.37 27.71
C ILE A 83 6.08 -45.16 28.57
N LEU A 84 6.77 -45.05 29.70
CA LEU A 84 6.61 -43.95 30.65
C LEU A 84 7.75 -42.95 30.47
N LEU A 85 7.41 -41.71 30.12
CA LEU A 85 8.36 -40.62 29.96
C LEU A 85 8.12 -39.52 31.00
N CYS A 86 9.18 -38.79 31.32
CA CYS A 86 9.06 -37.53 32.04
C CYS A 86 8.49 -36.46 31.11
N GLN A 87 8.02 -35.34 31.67
CA GLN A 87 7.44 -34.26 30.86
C GLN A 87 8.42 -33.79 29.77
N TYR A 88 9.70 -33.63 30.10
CA TYR A 88 10.71 -33.16 29.16
C TYR A 88 10.90 -34.13 27.98
N ASP A 89 11.13 -35.42 28.27
CA ASP A 89 11.40 -36.43 27.23
C ASP A 89 10.15 -36.72 26.38
N TYR A 90 8.96 -36.63 26.97
CA TYR A 90 7.71 -36.70 26.22
C TYR A 90 7.64 -35.57 25.18
N PHE A 91 7.94 -34.34 25.58
CA PHE A 91 7.97 -33.18 24.67
C PHE A 91 9.08 -33.32 23.62
N ARG A 92 10.26 -33.81 24.02
CA ARG A 92 11.39 -34.09 23.12
C ARG A 92 11.02 -35.09 22.02
N ARG A 93 10.40 -36.22 22.37
CA ARG A 93 9.98 -37.24 21.39
C ARG A 93 8.86 -36.77 20.46
N HIS A 94 8.03 -35.83 20.90
CA HIS A 94 7.03 -35.17 20.05
C HIS A 94 7.56 -33.93 19.31
N ASN A 95 8.87 -33.68 19.36
CA ASN A 95 9.54 -32.51 18.75
C ASN A 95 8.95 -31.17 19.21
N LEU A 96 8.51 -31.06 20.46
CA LEU A 96 7.86 -29.87 21.07
C LEU A 96 8.80 -29.08 21.98
N LEU A 97 10.10 -29.08 21.69
CA LEU A 97 11.08 -28.26 22.40
C LEU A 97 11.42 -27.02 21.56
N CYS A 98 11.70 -25.90 22.23
CA CYS A 98 12.24 -24.72 21.58
C CYS A 98 13.67 -24.99 21.10
N HIS A 99 14.00 -24.64 19.87
CA HIS A 99 15.33 -24.87 19.29
C HIS A 99 16.45 -24.08 19.96
N VAL A 100 16.14 -22.93 20.59
CA VAL A 100 17.14 -22.03 21.18
C VAL A 100 17.39 -22.35 22.64
N CYS A 101 16.34 -22.55 23.43
CA CYS A 101 16.45 -22.75 24.88
C CYS A 101 16.23 -24.21 25.33
N ASP A 102 15.91 -25.12 24.41
CA ASP A 102 15.58 -26.54 24.66
C ASP A 102 14.45 -26.75 25.69
N THR A 103 13.63 -25.73 25.97
CA THR A 103 12.53 -25.83 26.94
C THR A 103 11.25 -26.38 26.29
N PRO A 104 10.42 -27.14 27.05
CA PRO A 104 9.12 -27.60 26.58
C PRO A 104 8.17 -26.45 26.24
N LEU A 105 7.72 -26.41 24.98
CA LEU A 105 6.80 -25.39 24.48
C LEU A 105 5.42 -25.56 25.12
N ARG A 106 4.97 -24.57 25.89
CA ARG A 106 3.67 -24.56 26.55
C ARG A 106 2.84 -23.41 25.99
N GLY A 107 1.71 -23.72 25.34
CA GLY A 107 0.82 -22.71 24.77
C GLY A 107 1.10 -22.42 23.30
N LEU A 108 1.21 -21.15 22.95
CA LEU A 108 1.52 -20.68 21.59
C LEU A 108 3.01 -20.89 21.30
N TYR A 109 3.31 -21.40 20.12
CA TYR A 109 4.67 -21.55 19.63
C TYR A 109 4.71 -21.29 18.13
N TYR A 110 5.90 -20.96 17.65
CA TYR A 110 6.14 -20.61 16.26
C TYR A 110 6.96 -21.69 15.57
N THR A 111 6.63 -21.96 14.31
CA THR A 111 7.35 -22.92 13.47
C THR A 111 7.99 -22.19 12.31
N ALA A 112 9.32 -22.26 12.21
CA ALA A 112 10.10 -21.69 11.11
C ALA A 112 11.30 -22.60 10.81
N PHE A 113 11.66 -22.72 9.53
CA PHE A 113 12.82 -23.53 9.08
C PHE A 113 12.83 -24.99 9.57
N GLY A 114 11.66 -25.57 9.83
CA GLY A 114 11.54 -26.93 10.38
C GLY A 114 11.75 -27.03 11.89
N TYR A 115 12.11 -25.92 12.55
CA TYR A 115 12.30 -25.82 14.00
C TYR A 115 11.10 -25.16 14.68
N ARG A 116 10.99 -25.39 15.99
CA ARG A 116 9.97 -24.77 16.84
C ARG A 116 10.63 -23.78 17.81
N TYR A 117 9.98 -22.65 18.00
CA TYR A 117 10.45 -21.55 18.85
C TYR A 117 9.31 -21.15 19.80
N ASP A 118 9.66 -20.75 21.01
CA ASP A 118 8.72 -20.08 21.92
C ASP A 118 8.54 -18.61 21.52
N GLU A 119 7.73 -17.88 22.29
CA GLU A 119 7.42 -16.48 21.99
C GLU A 119 8.62 -15.54 22.17
N GLU A 120 9.55 -15.89 23.08
CA GLU A 120 10.71 -15.05 23.43
C GLU A 120 11.88 -15.27 22.46
N HIS A 121 12.12 -16.51 22.04
CA HIS A 121 13.22 -16.90 21.16
C HIS A 121 12.86 -16.87 19.67
N PHE A 122 11.58 -16.62 19.33
CA PHE A 122 11.21 -16.22 17.97
C PHE A 122 11.51 -14.72 17.78
N SER A 123 12.80 -14.41 17.72
CA SER A 123 13.33 -13.06 17.77
C SER A 123 14.30 -12.76 16.62
N CYS A 124 14.55 -11.47 16.40
CA CYS A 124 15.49 -11.00 15.39
C CYS A 124 16.93 -11.41 15.76
N THR A 125 17.68 -11.97 14.81
CA THR A 125 19.09 -12.37 15.03
C THR A 125 20.01 -11.19 15.36
N ILE A 126 19.67 -9.97 14.91
CA ILE A 126 20.49 -8.77 15.12
C ILE A 126 20.23 -8.11 16.47
N CYS A 127 18.96 -7.88 16.84
CA CYS A 127 18.61 -7.14 18.05
C CYS A 127 17.99 -7.99 19.18
N ALA A 128 17.87 -9.30 18.97
CA ALA A 128 17.25 -10.25 19.89
C ALA A 128 15.82 -9.88 20.35
N THR A 129 15.17 -8.89 19.71
CA THR A 129 13.82 -8.47 20.06
C THR A 129 12.82 -9.52 19.55
N PRO A 130 11.94 -10.07 20.41
CA PRO A 130 10.91 -11.00 19.96
C PRO A 130 9.96 -10.27 19.01
N CYS A 131 9.78 -10.83 17.81
CA CYS A 131 8.82 -10.32 16.85
C CYS A 131 7.79 -11.41 16.53
N GLY A 132 6.51 -11.19 16.85
CA GLY A 132 5.49 -12.18 16.51
C GLY A 132 5.42 -12.49 15.01
N VAL A 133 4.65 -13.52 14.62
CA VAL A 133 4.54 -14.04 13.24
C VAL A 133 4.35 -12.96 12.16
N LYS A 134 3.62 -11.88 12.46
CA LYS A 134 3.33 -10.79 11.50
C LYS A 134 4.43 -9.74 11.39
N LYS A 135 5.47 -9.79 12.23
CA LYS A 135 6.48 -8.74 12.39
C LYS A 135 7.93 -9.20 12.14
N CYS A 136 8.18 -10.51 12.13
CA CYS A 136 9.47 -11.06 11.71
C CYS A 136 9.44 -11.44 10.22
N PHE A 137 10.55 -11.19 9.53
CA PHE A 137 10.82 -11.53 8.14
C PHE A 137 11.88 -12.63 8.08
N MET A 138 11.74 -13.55 7.13
CA MET A 138 12.68 -14.65 6.93
C MET A 138 13.61 -14.32 5.76
N TYR A 139 14.92 -14.35 6.01
CA TYR A 139 15.94 -14.17 4.96
C TYR A 139 17.16 -15.06 5.29
N GLY A 140 17.70 -15.78 4.31
CA GLY A 140 18.90 -16.61 4.50
C GLY A 140 18.83 -17.63 5.65
N ASN A 141 17.66 -18.26 5.87
CA ASN A 141 17.42 -19.20 6.99
C ASN A 141 17.54 -18.57 8.40
N GLN A 142 17.40 -17.25 8.50
CA GLN A 142 17.41 -16.47 9.75
C GLN A 142 16.19 -15.56 9.86
N LEU A 143 15.91 -15.08 11.08
CA LEU A 143 14.78 -14.21 11.39
C LEU A 143 15.27 -12.78 11.64
N TYR A 144 14.63 -11.82 10.99
CA TYR A 144 14.91 -10.39 11.18
C TYR A 144 13.62 -9.65 11.52
N CYS A 145 13.68 -8.66 12.40
CA CYS A 145 12.54 -7.77 12.61
C CYS A 145 12.32 -6.89 11.37
N LYS A 146 11.10 -6.35 11.21
CA LYS A 146 10.75 -5.40 10.14
C LYS A 146 11.85 -4.35 9.90
N TYR A 147 12.33 -3.72 10.96
CA TYR A 147 13.37 -2.69 10.88
C TYR A 147 14.67 -3.18 10.22
N HIS A 148 15.30 -4.24 10.75
CA HIS A 148 16.56 -4.74 10.22
C HIS A 148 16.40 -5.36 8.82
N PHE A 149 15.27 -6.01 8.57
CA PHE A 149 14.96 -6.51 7.24
C PHE A 149 14.92 -5.39 6.21
N LEU A 150 14.20 -4.30 6.50
CA LEU A 150 14.10 -3.15 5.61
C LEU A 150 15.40 -2.39 5.46
N LYS A 151 16.17 -2.26 6.54
CA LYS A 151 17.44 -1.53 6.56
C LYS A 151 18.51 -2.24 5.71
N TYR A 152 18.63 -3.56 5.81
CA TYR A 152 19.76 -4.31 5.24
C TYR A 152 19.42 -5.26 4.09
N PHE A 153 18.24 -5.88 4.10
CA PHE A 153 17.95 -7.04 3.23
C PHE A 153 16.82 -6.79 2.22
N SER A 154 16.03 -5.73 2.39
CA SER A 154 14.89 -5.48 1.52
C SER A 154 15.31 -5.07 0.11
N LYS A 155 14.46 -5.47 -0.85
CA LYS A 155 14.54 -4.96 -2.22
C LYS A 155 14.06 -3.51 -2.23
N ARG A 156 14.60 -2.71 -3.14
CA ARG A 156 14.21 -1.31 -3.33
C ARG A 156 13.44 -1.14 -4.62
N CYS A 157 12.43 -0.28 -4.56
CA CYS A 157 11.64 0.07 -5.74
C CYS A 157 12.49 0.89 -6.72
N LYS A 158 12.52 0.52 -8.00
CA LYS A 158 13.30 1.25 -9.03
C LYS A 158 12.77 2.67 -9.28
N GLY A 159 11.49 2.92 -9.01
CA GLY A 159 10.86 4.23 -9.21
C GLY A 159 11.09 5.21 -8.07
N CYS A 160 11.01 4.75 -6.82
CA CYS A 160 11.09 5.63 -5.65
C CYS A 160 12.31 5.40 -4.75
N GLU A 161 13.05 4.32 -4.97
CA GLU A 161 14.24 3.90 -4.21
C GLU A 161 14.00 3.54 -2.74
N PHE A 162 12.75 3.59 -2.28
CA PHE A 162 12.36 3.14 -0.94
C PHE A 162 12.38 1.60 -0.81
N PRO A 163 12.68 1.09 0.40
CA PRO A 163 12.48 -0.29 0.80
C PRO A 163 11.06 -0.79 0.56
N ILE A 164 10.94 -1.98 -0.04
CA ILE A 164 9.68 -2.69 -0.24
C ILE A 164 9.42 -3.61 0.96
N SER A 165 8.29 -3.44 1.65
CA SER A 165 7.91 -4.30 2.80
C SER A 165 7.12 -5.54 2.43
N ASP A 166 6.17 -5.43 1.49
CA ASP A 166 5.14 -6.44 1.27
C ASP A 166 5.06 -6.85 -0.20
N GLN A 167 4.00 -6.42 -0.90
CA GLN A 167 3.74 -6.76 -2.29
C GLN A 167 4.64 -5.95 -3.23
N TYR A 168 5.15 -6.60 -4.27
CA TYR A 168 5.94 -5.97 -5.30
C TYR A 168 5.74 -6.65 -6.65
N ILE A 169 6.11 -5.91 -7.70
CA ILE A 169 6.12 -6.39 -9.08
C ILE A 169 7.57 -6.44 -9.55
N GLU A 170 7.96 -7.55 -10.16
CA GLU A 170 9.30 -7.73 -10.73
C GLU A 170 9.24 -7.75 -12.25
N PHE A 171 10.19 -7.05 -12.86
CA PHE A 171 10.40 -7.07 -14.30
C PHE A 171 11.86 -7.38 -14.59
N PRO A 172 12.18 -8.49 -15.27
CA PRO A 172 13.53 -8.73 -15.76
C PRO A 172 13.82 -7.77 -16.91
N LYS A 173 14.91 -6.99 -16.79
CA LYS A 173 15.40 -6.10 -17.85
C LYS A 173 16.88 -6.38 -18.09
N GLY A 174 17.16 -7.26 -19.03
CA GLY A 174 18.51 -7.77 -19.25
C GLY A 174 18.96 -8.66 -18.09
N GLU A 175 20.10 -8.33 -17.47
CA GLU A 175 20.64 -9.06 -16.32
C GLU A 175 20.12 -8.56 -14.97
N GLU A 176 19.42 -7.41 -14.93
CA GLU A 176 18.88 -6.84 -13.70
C GLU A 176 17.37 -7.13 -13.53
N ILE A 177 16.97 -7.50 -12.31
CA ILE A 177 15.56 -7.63 -11.92
C ILE A 177 15.11 -6.32 -11.27
N HIS A 178 14.30 -5.54 -11.98
CA HIS A 178 13.72 -4.33 -11.44
C HIS A 178 12.50 -4.65 -10.59
N CYS A 179 12.52 -4.23 -9.32
CA CYS A 179 11.41 -4.39 -8.39
C CYS A 179 10.66 -3.06 -8.25
N TRP A 180 9.35 -3.10 -8.13
CA TRP A 180 8.50 -1.91 -8.01
C TRP A 180 7.40 -2.11 -6.98
N HIS A 181 7.03 -1.04 -6.27
CA HIS A 181 5.72 -1.00 -5.60
C HIS A 181 4.61 -1.01 -6.66
N PRO A 182 3.47 -1.70 -6.44
CA PRO A 182 2.35 -1.72 -7.37
C PRO A 182 1.88 -0.31 -7.78
N GLU A 183 1.75 0.58 -6.80
CA GLU A 183 1.33 1.97 -6.99
C GLU A 183 2.40 2.78 -7.72
N CYS A 184 3.68 2.64 -7.36
CA CYS A 184 4.77 3.30 -8.09
C CYS A 184 4.80 2.87 -9.56
N TYR A 185 4.65 1.58 -9.83
CA TYR A 185 4.61 1.06 -11.19
C TYR A 185 3.40 1.59 -11.95
N GLY A 186 2.22 1.64 -11.33
CA GLY A 186 1.03 2.25 -11.91
C GLY A 186 1.29 3.70 -12.32
N ILE A 187 1.81 4.52 -11.42
CA ILE A 187 2.08 5.93 -11.69
C ILE A 187 3.09 6.11 -12.83
N HIS A 188 4.16 5.31 -12.83
CA HIS A 188 5.16 5.33 -13.90
C HIS A 188 4.60 4.84 -15.24
N LYS A 189 3.77 3.78 -15.25
CA LYS A 189 3.16 3.22 -16.47
C LYS A 189 2.16 4.19 -17.12
N TYR A 190 1.36 4.88 -16.31
CA TYR A 190 0.36 5.80 -16.82
C TYR A 190 0.98 7.16 -17.13
N TRP A 191 1.64 7.82 -16.19
CA TRP A 191 2.08 9.20 -16.39
C TRP A 191 3.58 9.37 -16.64
N HIS A 192 4.38 8.29 -16.63
CA HIS A 192 5.84 8.37 -16.80
C HIS A 192 6.51 9.33 -15.81
N VAL A 193 6.07 9.25 -14.54
CA VAL A 193 6.60 10.04 -13.42
C VAL A 193 7.08 9.08 -12.33
N ASN A 194 8.21 9.43 -11.71
CA ASN A 194 8.82 8.70 -10.60
C ASN A 194 8.66 9.48 -9.30
N LEU A 195 8.20 8.80 -8.24
CA LEU A 195 7.99 9.38 -6.90
C LEU A 195 9.18 9.09 -5.98
N ALA A 196 10.35 9.63 -6.33
CA ALA A 196 11.55 9.52 -5.51
C ALA A 196 11.41 10.23 -4.16
N ALA A 197 12.18 9.80 -3.15
CA ALA A 197 12.18 10.39 -1.81
C ALA A 197 12.24 11.93 -1.81
N GLU A 198 13.16 12.46 -2.61
CA GLU A 198 13.42 13.89 -2.76
C GLU A 198 12.21 14.64 -3.32
N THR A 199 11.53 14.06 -4.31
CA THR A 199 10.35 14.65 -4.96
C THR A 199 9.11 14.67 -4.05
N VAL A 200 9.10 13.81 -3.03
CA VAL A 200 8.02 13.73 -2.05
C VAL A 200 8.35 14.57 -0.80
N GLY A 201 9.54 15.16 -0.70
CA GLY A 201 9.97 15.93 0.47
C GLY A 201 10.28 15.05 1.69
N LEU A 202 10.62 13.77 1.47
CA LEU A 202 11.07 12.85 2.51
C LEU A 202 12.59 12.65 2.46
N GLN A 203 13.17 12.28 3.59
CA GLN A 203 14.60 11.99 3.66
C GLN A 203 14.93 10.73 2.87
N TYR A 204 16.04 10.78 2.12
CA TYR A 204 16.57 9.61 1.44
C TYR A 204 17.10 8.59 2.46
N LEU A 205 16.72 7.33 2.28
CA LEU A 205 17.21 6.22 3.09
C LEU A 205 18.41 5.60 2.38
N PRO A 206 19.64 5.63 2.91
CA PRO A 206 20.79 4.99 2.27
C PRO A 206 20.66 3.46 2.29
N LYS A 207 21.19 2.79 1.24
CA LYS A 207 21.33 1.33 1.24
C LYS A 207 22.53 0.98 2.12
N LEU A 208 22.29 0.26 3.20
CA LEU A 208 23.34 -0.18 4.11
C LEU A 208 23.57 -1.68 3.93
N GLU A 209 24.82 -2.09 3.90
CA GLU A 209 25.19 -3.51 3.95
C GLU A 209 25.35 -3.94 5.40
N TYR A 210 24.80 -5.10 5.75
CA TYR A 210 24.93 -5.64 7.10
C TYR A 210 26.35 -6.16 7.33
N ASN A 211 27.10 -5.54 8.25
CA ASN A 211 28.40 -6.03 8.69
C ASN A 211 28.30 -6.59 10.12
N PRO A 212 28.52 -7.90 10.34
CA PRO A 212 28.37 -8.53 11.66
C PRO A 212 29.40 -8.06 12.68
N ASN A 213 30.50 -7.42 12.26
CA ASN A 213 31.61 -6.99 13.13
C ASN A 213 31.57 -5.51 13.52
N SER A 214 30.72 -4.69 12.89
CA SER A 214 30.48 -3.34 13.35
C SER A 214 29.53 -3.39 14.53
N GLY A 215 30.02 -3.15 15.75
CA GLY A 215 29.15 -2.89 16.89
C GLY A 215 28.16 -1.79 16.50
N ASP A 216 26.89 -2.14 16.40
CA ASP A 216 25.83 -1.38 15.74
C ASP A 216 25.57 -0.06 16.49
N LYS A 217 26.41 0.95 16.22
CA LYS A 217 26.28 2.30 16.77
C LYS A 217 25.46 3.21 15.88
N ASP A 218 25.18 2.80 14.63
CA ASP A 218 24.44 3.63 13.68
C ASP A 218 22.94 3.32 13.73
N ILE A 219 22.28 3.91 14.73
CA ILE A 219 20.84 3.79 14.98
C ILE A 219 20.05 4.76 14.07
N ASN A 220 20.68 5.41 13.08
CA ASN A 220 20.00 6.37 12.22
C ASN A 220 19.62 5.73 10.86
N PRO A 221 18.32 5.69 10.48
CA PRO A 221 17.14 6.09 11.24
C PRO A 221 16.75 5.07 12.32
N THR A 222 16.11 5.53 13.39
CA THR A 222 15.61 4.63 14.46
C THR A 222 14.48 3.75 13.93
N ALA A 223 14.15 2.66 14.63
CA ALA A 223 13.04 1.79 14.24
C ALA A 223 11.69 2.53 14.14
N TYR A 224 11.45 3.50 15.01
CA TYR A 224 10.25 4.32 15.00
C TYR A 224 10.24 5.32 13.84
N GLU A 225 11.37 6.00 13.58
CA GLU A 225 11.48 6.96 12.48
C GLU A 225 11.36 6.28 11.11
N LEU A 226 12.00 5.12 10.93
CA LEU A 226 11.89 4.36 9.68
C LEU A 226 10.44 3.94 9.42
N ASP A 227 9.74 3.41 10.43
CA ASP A 227 8.35 3.01 10.28
C ASP A 227 7.44 4.21 9.98
N LYS A 228 7.64 5.34 10.65
CA LYS A 228 6.91 6.60 10.38
C LYS A 228 7.16 7.11 8.97
N GLN A 229 8.41 7.12 8.50
CA GLN A 229 8.76 7.54 7.14
C GLN A 229 8.12 6.63 6.10
N MET A 230 8.14 5.31 6.31
CA MET A 230 7.50 4.36 5.41
C MET A 230 5.98 4.49 5.38
N GLN A 231 5.34 4.67 6.53
CA GLN A 231 3.90 4.90 6.60
C GLN A 231 3.51 6.19 5.85
N ALA A 232 4.25 7.28 6.06
CA ALA A 232 4.04 8.53 5.35
C ALA A 232 4.22 8.36 3.84
N PHE A 233 5.29 7.69 3.41
CA PHE A 233 5.57 7.43 2.01
C PHE A 233 4.47 6.58 1.36
N ASN A 234 4.08 5.47 1.97
CA ASN A 234 3.02 4.59 1.46
C ASN A 234 1.66 5.31 1.39
N PHE A 235 1.34 6.17 2.37
CA PHE A 235 0.15 7.00 2.32
C PHE A 235 0.15 7.93 1.12
N ILE A 236 1.27 8.62 0.85
CA ILE A 236 1.39 9.55 -0.28
C ILE A 236 1.31 8.81 -1.61
N LEU A 237 1.99 7.65 -1.73
CA LEU A 237 1.90 6.81 -2.91
C LEU A 237 0.47 6.37 -3.18
N SER A 238 -0.18 5.77 -2.19
CA SER A 238 -1.54 5.24 -2.30
C SER A 238 -2.53 6.35 -2.66
N LYS A 239 -2.45 7.51 -1.98
CA LYS A 239 -3.30 8.67 -2.26
C LYS A 239 -3.08 9.24 -3.66
N THR A 240 -1.82 9.35 -4.09
CA THR A 240 -1.49 9.86 -5.43
C THR A 240 -2.04 8.94 -6.52
N TRP A 241 -1.79 7.63 -6.38
CA TRP A 241 -2.30 6.64 -7.32
C TRP A 241 -3.84 6.62 -7.34
N SER A 242 -4.48 6.52 -6.18
CA SER A 242 -5.94 6.36 -6.09
C SER A 242 -6.68 7.56 -6.69
N VAL A 243 -6.28 8.79 -6.32
CA VAL A 243 -6.97 10.02 -6.79
C VAL A 243 -6.81 10.20 -8.29
N LEU A 244 -5.57 10.09 -8.81
CA LEU A 244 -5.33 10.32 -10.23
C LEU A 244 -5.90 9.21 -11.11
N TYR A 245 -5.81 7.95 -10.67
CA TYR A 245 -6.39 6.84 -11.39
C TYR A 245 -7.91 6.94 -11.42
N ARG A 246 -8.54 7.26 -10.29
CA ARG A 246 -9.99 7.46 -10.21
C ARG A 246 -10.46 8.60 -11.10
N PHE A 247 -9.73 9.72 -11.11
CA PHE A 247 -10.01 10.84 -12.02
C PHE A 247 -9.94 10.43 -13.49
N GLU A 248 -8.91 9.69 -13.91
CA GLU A 248 -8.78 9.20 -15.30
C GLU A 248 -9.89 8.21 -15.66
N GLU A 249 -10.31 7.35 -14.74
CA GLU A 249 -11.43 6.41 -14.94
C GLU A 249 -12.75 7.16 -15.15
N GLU A 250 -13.05 8.13 -14.29
CA GLU A 250 -14.26 8.97 -14.38
C GLU A 250 -14.28 9.80 -15.67
N ALA A 251 -13.16 10.40 -16.04
CA ALA A 251 -13.05 11.14 -17.29
C ALA A 251 -13.18 10.23 -18.51
N ALA A 252 -12.62 9.01 -18.47
CA ALA A 252 -12.78 8.02 -19.53
C ALA A 252 -14.24 7.57 -19.67
N SER A 253 -14.96 7.42 -18.55
CA SER A 253 -16.41 7.16 -18.57
C SER A 253 -17.17 8.28 -19.28
N CYS A 254 -16.92 9.56 -18.92
CA CYS A 254 -17.56 10.68 -19.60
C CYS A 254 -17.24 10.72 -21.10
N ILE A 255 -15.99 10.45 -21.49
CA ILE A 255 -15.58 10.39 -22.90
C ILE A 255 -16.28 9.24 -23.64
N SER A 256 -16.48 8.09 -22.98
CA SER A 256 -17.22 6.95 -23.52
C SER A 256 -18.71 7.27 -23.70
N ASP A 257 -19.33 7.93 -22.72
CA ASP A 257 -20.73 8.36 -22.80
C ASP A 257 -20.93 9.40 -23.91
N MET A 258 -20.02 10.35 -24.02
CA MET A 258 -19.98 11.31 -25.14
C MET A 258 -19.95 10.59 -26.49
N PHE A 259 -19.16 9.52 -26.62
CA PHE A 259 -19.14 8.71 -27.83
C PHE A 259 -20.47 8.01 -28.08
N GLN A 260 -21.04 7.36 -27.05
CA GLN A 260 -22.30 6.65 -27.16
C GLN A 260 -23.44 7.58 -27.58
N TYR A 261 -23.56 8.75 -26.96
CA TYR A 261 -24.63 9.70 -27.25
C TYR A 261 -24.50 10.36 -28.63
N LEU A 262 -23.27 10.56 -29.11
CA LEU A 262 -23.05 10.90 -30.51
C LEU A 262 -23.60 9.82 -31.45
N THR A 263 -23.30 8.54 -31.19
CA THR A 263 -23.77 7.44 -32.07
C THR A 263 -25.28 7.21 -32.01
N SER A 264 -25.91 7.48 -30.87
CA SER A 264 -27.37 7.42 -30.73
C SER A 264 -28.09 8.71 -31.15
N ASN A 265 -27.35 9.73 -31.58
CA ASN A 265 -27.86 11.06 -31.94
C ASN A 265 -28.68 11.75 -30.83
N ASP A 266 -28.32 11.53 -29.55
CA ASP A 266 -28.95 12.17 -28.40
C ASP A 266 -28.17 13.43 -28.01
N GLN A 267 -28.63 14.57 -28.52
CA GLN A 267 -27.95 15.85 -28.27
C GLN A 267 -27.98 16.26 -26.80
N LEU A 268 -29.10 16.07 -26.10
CA LEU A 268 -29.24 16.56 -24.73
C LEU A 268 -28.28 15.82 -23.80
N LYS A 269 -28.27 14.48 -23.89
CA LYS A 269 -27.33 13.67 -23.10
C LYS A 269 -25.89 13.86 -23.53
N GLY A 270 -25.63 14.07 -24.82
CA GLY A 270 -24.30 14.40 -25.33
C GLY A 270 -23.74 15.71 -24.75
N ILE A 271 -24.57 16.74 -24.59
CA ILE A 271 -24.18 18.00 -23.94
C ILE A 271 -24.03 17.78 -22.43
N GLU A 272 -24.91 17.00 -21.80
CA GLU A 272 -24.82 16.66 -20.37
C GLU A 272 -23.48 15.96 -20.03
N SER A 273 -23.13 14.89 -20.74
CA SER A 273 -21.84 14.19 -20.54
C SER A 273 -20.64 15.11 -20.79
N THR A 274 -20.74 16.03 -21.75
CA THR A 274 -19.69 17.02 -21.99
C THR A 274 -19.57 18.01 -20.83
N GLY A 275 -20.70 18.47 -20.29
CA GLY A 275 -20.73 19.34 -19.12
C GLY A 275 -20.09 18.68 -17.89
N LEU A 276 -20.37 17.40 -17.65
CA LEU A 276 -19.74 16.62 -16.59
C LEU A 276 -18.22 16.52 -16.79
N LEU A 277 -17.76 16.20 -18.02
CA LEU A 277 -16.34 16.16 -18.35
C LEU A 277 -15.66 17.51 -18.08
N VAL A 278 -16.29 18.62 -18.47
CA VAL A 278 -15.75 19.98 -18.25
C VAL A 278 -15.63 20.29 -16.75
N LEU A 279 -16.63 19.96 -15.93
CA LEU A 279 -16.56 20.16 -14.47
C LEU A 279 -15.45 19.33 -13.83
N LYS A 280 -15.26 18.08 -14.26
CA LYS A 280 -14.17 17.22 -13.76
C LYS A 280 -12.81 17.78 -14.19
N ILE A 281 -12.65 18.24 -15.44
CA ILE A 281 -11.42 18.89 -15.92
C ILE A 281 -11.16 20.21 -15.19
N ASP A 282 -12.19 20.97 -14.82
CA ASP A 282 -12.06 22.21 -14.04
C ASP A 282 -11.36 21.96 -12.69
N CYS A 283 -11.65 20.85 -12.02
CA CYS A 283 -10.92 20.43 -10.81
C CYS A 283 -9.41 20.27 -11.05
N LEU A 284 -9.03 19.71 -12.20
CA LEU A 284 -7.63 19.57 -12.59
C LEU A 284 -6.99 20.93 -12.87
N PHE A 285 -7.68 21.84 -13.55
CA PHE A 285 -7.19 23.20 -13.78
C PHE A 285 -7.03 23.99 -12.49
N ARG A 286 -8.02 23.95 -11.57
CA ARG A 286 -7.89 24.56 -10.24
C ARG A 286 -6.69 24.00 -9.48
N GLY A 287 -6.46 22.68 -9.57
CA GLY A 287 -5.27 22.04 -9.02
C GLY A 287 -3.99 22.67 -9.58
N LEU A 288 -3.89 22.83 -10.91
CA LEU A 288 -2.74 23.46 -11.56
C LEU A 288 -2.55 24.92 -11.15
N ASP A 289 -3.63 25.70 -11.05
CA ASP A 289 -3.58 27.11 -10.66
C ASP A 289 -3.04 27.27 -9.24
N THR A 290 -3.41 26.39 -8.31
CA THR A 290 -2.88 26.42 -6.94
C THR A 290 -1.36 26.18 -6.89
N LEU A 291 -0.82 25.41 -7.84
CA LEU A 291 0.62 25.17 -7.96
C LEU A 291 1.34 26.41 -8.50
N ASN A 292 0.81 27.03 -9.56
CA ASN A 292 1.38 28.25 -10.15
C ASN A 292 1.40 29.44 -9.16
N LEU A 293 0.34 29.61 -8.38
CA LEU A 293 0.26 30.63 -7.32
C LEU A 293 1.32 30.43 -6.22
N SER A 294 1.69 29.18 -5.96
CA SER A 294 2.69 28.84 -4.94
C SER A 294 4.10 29.18 -5.43
N THR A 295 4.41 28.88 -6.70
CA THR A 295 5.70 29.18 -7.35
C THR A 295 5.99 30.69 -7.38
N ASN A 296 4.98 31.52 -7.68
CA ASN A 296 5.14 32.98 -7.72
C ASN A 296 5.35 33.62 -6.33
N LYS A 297 4.93 32.96 -5.24
CA LYS A 297 5.07 33.47 -3.87
C LYS A 297 6.36 33.03 -3.18
N SER A 298 7.01 31.96 -3.65
CA SER A 298 8.14 31.33 -2.97
C SER A 298 9.51 31.67 -3.56
N MET A 299 9.65 32.70 -4.39
CA MET A 299 10.95 33.11 -4.94
C MET A 299 11.67 34.13 -4.03
N PRO A 300 12.73 33.74 -3.29
CA PRO A 300 13.80 34.65 -2.97
C PRO A 300 14.66 34.90 -4.22
N VAL A 301 15.14 36.14 -4.40
CA VAL A 301 15.76 36.70 -5.61
C VAL A 301 17.09 36.02 -6.05
N ASN A 302 17.57 34.97 -5.38
CA ASN A 302 18.88 34.36 -5.65
C ASN A 302 18.85 32.81 -5.64
N SER A 303 18.29 32.17 -6.67
CA SER A 303 18.54 30.74 -6.91
C SER A 303 18.64 30.45 -8.42
N ASP A 304 19.81 29.94 -8.80
CA ASP A 304 20.26 29.31 -10.05
C ASP A 304 19.43 29.50 -11.34
N GLN A 305 20.08 30.11 -12.33
CA GLN A 305 19.57 30.46 -13.66
C GLN A 305 19.08 29.23 -14.47
N GLU A 306 19.57 28.02 -14.18
CA GLU A 306 19.24 26.78 -14.90
C GLU A 306 17.84 26.21 -14.58
N CYS A 307 17.30 26.42 -13.37
CA CYS A 307 15.94 25.98 -13.02
C CYS A 307 14.87 26.84 -13.72
N ILE A 308 15.19 28.11 -13.96
CA ILE A 308 14.29 29.11 -14.55
C ILE A 308 14.07 28.82 -16.03
N GLU A 309 15.12 28.43 -16.77
CA GLU A 309 15.00 28.09 -18.20
C GLU A 309 14.18 26.81 -18.42
N ASN A 310 14.36 25.79 -17.57
CA ASN A 310 13.59 24.55 -17.64
C ASN A 310 12.10 24.76 -17.30
N ASN A 311 11.77 25.61 -16.33
CA ASN A 311 10.38 25.95 -15.99
C ASN A 311 9.72 26.84 -17.05
N ALA A 312 10.44 27.80 -17.64
CA ALA A 312 9.93 28.63 -18.73
C ALA A 312 9.67 27.81 -20.01
N MET A 313 10.58 26.87 -20.33
CA MET A 313 10.44 25.97 -21.48
C MET A 313 9.33 24.93 -21.27
N ALA A 314 9.14 24.43 -20.05
CA ALA A 314 8.00 23.61 -19.67
C ALA A 314 6.68 24.41 -19.75
N ALA A 315 6.58 25.57 -19.09
CA ALA A 315 5.40 26.44 -19.12
C ALA A 315 4.97 26.81 -20.56
N SER A 316 5.93 27.13 -21.44
CA SER A 316 5.70 27.38 -22.87
C SER A 316 5.10 26.16 -23.58
N LYS A 317 5.61 24.96 -23.30
CA LYS A 317 5.09 23.69 -23.87
C LYS A 317 3.69 23.34 -23.35
N TYR A 318 3.39 23.72 -22.11
CA TYR A 318 2.13 23.42 -21.43
C TYR A 318 0.98 24.40 -21.71
N SER A 319 1.27 25.66 -22.07
CA SER A 319 0.25 26.64 -22.49
C SER A 319 -0.67 26.13 -23.63
N LYS A 320 -0.17 25.17 -24.42
CA LYS A 320 -0.86 24.60 -25.58
C LYS A 320 -1.83 23.47 -25.21
N PHE A 321 -1.62 22.72 -24.12
CA PHE A 321 -2.45 21.55 -23.83
C PHE A 321 -3.87 21.90 -23.36
N PRO A 322 -4.09 22.86 -22.45
CA PRO A 322 -5.43 23.33 -22.12
C PRO A 322 -6.19 23.84 -23.37
N LYS A 323 -5.50 24.61 -24.22
CA LYS A 323 -6.07 25.12 -25.49
C LYS A 323 -6.43 24.00 -26.46
N ASN A 324 -5.56 22.99 -26.59
CA ASN A 324 -5.82 21.85 -27.47
C ASN A 324 -6.98 20.99 -26.95
N LEU A 325 -7.05 20.78 -25.63
CA LEU A 325 -8.13 20.03 -24.98
C LEU A 325 -9.48 20.75 -25.17
N SER A 326 -9.54 22.05 -24.87
CA SER A 326 -10.77 22.84 -25.08
C SER A 326 -11.18 22.89 -26.54
N THR A 327 -10.22 23.02 -27.47
CA THR A 327 -10.50 22.96 -28.91
C THR A 327 -11.12 21.63 -29.32
N LYS A 328 -10.66 20.50 -28.77
CA LYS A 328 -11.25 19.18 -29.03
C LYS A 328 -12.68 19.06 -28.48
N ILE A 329 -12.94 19.61 -27.29
CA ILE A 329 -14.31 19.68 -26.72
C ILE A 329 -15.22 20.52 -27.63
N MET A 330 -14.73 21.66 -28.13
CA MET A 330 -15.51 22.50 -29.04
C MET A 330 -15.80 21.82 -30.38
N ILE A 331 -14.83 21.07 -30.94
CA ILE A 331 -15.04 20.28 -32.16
C ILE A 331 -16.12 19.22 -31.91
N TYR A 332 -16.11 18.54 -30.76
CA TYR A 332 -17.16 17.60 -30.38
C TYR A 332 -18.55 18.27 -30.37
N LEU A 333 -18.69 19.41 -29.70
CA LEU A 333 -19.98 20.12 -29.61
C LEU A 333 -20.47 20.60 -30.99
N GLN A 334 -19.55 21.04 -31.87
CA GLN A 334 -19.88 21.38 -33.25
C GLN A 334 -20.39 20.18 -34.05
N LEU A 335 -19.78 19.00 -33.86
CA LEU A 335 -20.21 17.76 -34.51
C LEU A 335 -21.58 17.32 -34.00
N LEU A 336 -21.79 17.37 -32.68
CA LEU A 336 -23.08 17.05 -32.06
C LEU A 336 -24.20 17.95 -32.59
N ARG A 337 -23.92 19.25 -32.78
CA ARG A 337 -24.87 20.19 -33.36
C ARG A 337 -25.20 19.86 -34.82
N LYS A 338 -24.18 19.60 -35.66
CA LYS A 338 -24.36 19.28 -37.09
C LYS A 338 -25.22 18.03 -37.29
N LEU A 339 -24.98 16.97 -36.50
CA LEU A 339 -25.70 15.70 -36.59
C LEU A 339 -27.18 15.80 -36.23
N GLY A 340 -27.57 16.74 -35.36
CA GLY A 340 -28.99 16.97 -35.08
C GLY A 340 -29.68 17.93 -36.07
N THR A 341 -28.95 18.60 -36.96
CA THR A 341 -29.52 19.51 -37.96
C THR A 341 -29.62 18.91 -39.36
N GLU A 342 -28.77 17.95 -39.73
CA GLU A 342 -28.74 17.38 -41.09
C GLU A 342 -29.32 15.94 -41.16
N ASN A 343 -30.22 15.72 -42.13
CA ASN A 343 -30.89 14.44 -42.35
C ASN A 343 -29.97 13.41 -43.05
N LYS A 344 -29.63 12.36 -42.31
CA LYS A 344 -29.37 10.94 -42.68
C LYS A 344 -28.33 10.53 -43.73
N ASN A 345 -27.77 11.37 -44.58
CA ASN A 345 -26.90 10.89 -45.66
C ASN A 345 -25.53 11.56 -45.69
N GLU A 346 -24.62 11.15 -44.81
CA GLU A 346 -23.19 11.14 -45.14
C GLU A 346 -22.44 10.15 -44.24
N THR A 347 -21.80 9.17 -44.88
CA THR A 347 -20.94 8.14 -44.27
C THR A 347 -19.62 8.69 -43.72
N ILE A 348 -19.49 10.01 -43.62
CA ILE A 348 -18.34 10.68 -43.07
C ILE A 348 -18.75 11.11 -41.68
N THR A 349 -18.07 10.57 -40.67
CA THR A 349 -17.75 11.26 -39.41
C THR A 349 -17.21 10.32 -38.31
N ILE A 350 -17.30 8.97 -38.43
CA ILE A 350 -16.69 8.00 -37.46
C ILE A 350 -15.20 8.26 -37.22
N SER A 351 -14.44 8.47 -38.29
CA SER A 351 -13.01 8.73 -38.21
C SER A 351 -12.67 10.08 -37.54
N SER A 352 -13.47 11.12 -37.78
CA SER A 352 -13.23 12.44 -37.18
C SER A 352 -13.57 12.46 -35.69
N PHE A 353 -14.62 11.77 -35.23
CA PHE A 353 -14.89 11.68 -33.79
C PHE A 353 -13.86 10.83 -33.05
N MET A 354 -13.42 9.70 -33.62
CA MET A 354 -12.39 8.88 -33.00
C MET A 354 -11.12 9.72 -32.78
N SER A 355 -10.74 10.57 -33.74
CA SER A 355 -9.64 11.53 -33.56
C SER A 355 -9.88 12.53 -32.42
N VAL A 356 -11.12 12.98 -32.21
CA VAL A 356 -11.47 13.89 -31.10
C VAL A 356 -11.35 13.17 -29.77
N ILE A 357 -11.94 11.98 -29.64
CA ILE A 357 -11.92 11.17 -28.41
C ILE A 357 -10.49 10.76 -28.04
N THR A 358 -9.72 10.23 -29.00
CA THR A 358 -8.30 9.91 -28.75
C THR A 358 -7.50 11.16 -28.37
N GLY A 359 -7.85 12.30 -28.98
CA GLY A 359 -7.24 13.59 -28.64
C GLY A 359 -7.55 14.02 -27.21
N LEU A 360 -8.82 13.95 -26.78
CA LEU A 360 -9.25 14.28 -25.42
C LEU A 360 -8.52 13.43 -24.39
N ALA A 361 -8.55 12.11 -24.54
CA ALA A 361 -7.87 11.18 -23.64
C ALA A 361 -6.35 11.44 -23.59
N HIS A 362 -5.71 11.67 -24.74
CA HIS A 362 -4.29 11.96 -24.80
C HIS A 362 -3.92 13.28 -24.13
N PHE A 363 -4.65 14.37 -24.40
CA PHE A 363 -4.36 15.68 -23.80
C PHE A 363 -4.68 15.72 -22.32
N LEU A 364 -5.73 15.02 -21.87
CA LEU A 364 -6.03 14.86 -20.46
C LEU A 364 -4.88 14.17 -19.73
N LYS A 365 -4.41 13.04 -20.25
CA LYS A 365 -3.27 12.30 -19.70
C LYS A 365 -1.99 13.13 -19.62
N LEU A 366 -1.71 13.94 -20.64
CA LEU A 366 -0.58 14.88 -20.64
C LEU A 366 -0.73 15.96 -19.58
N LEU A 367 -1.94 16.46 -19.37
CA LEU A 367 -2.24 17.48 -18.36
C LEU A 367 -2.14 16.92 -16.94
N THR A 368 -2.64 15.71 -16.70
CA THR A 368 -2.48 15.01 -15.42
C THR A 368 -0.99 14.76 -15.13
N ARG A 369 -0.22 14.32 -16.14
CA ARG A 369 1.24 14.15 -16.04
C ARG A 369 1.92 15.47 -15.65
N PHE A 370 1.51 16.58 -16.25
CA PHE A 370 2.04 17.89 -15.92
C PHE A 370 1.80 18.26 -14.47
N GLY A 371 0.56 18.16 -14.03
CA GLY A 371 0.17 18.58 -12.69
C GLY A 371 0.94 17.79 -11.64
N LEU A 372 1.11 16.49 -11.87
CA LEU A 372 1.93 15.66 -11.02
C LEU A 372 3.42 16.07 -11.05
N TYR A 373 4.01 16.30 -12.23
CA TYR A 373 5.40 16.74 -12.34
C TYR A 373 5.64 18.09 -11.62
N THR A 374 4.80 19.10 -11.89
CA THR A 374 4.90 20.43 -11.28
C THR A 374 4.67 20.38 -9.78
N ALA A 375 3.74 19.56 -9.30
CA ALA A 375 3.52 19.35 -7.88
C ALA A 375 4.75 18.76 -7.19
N LEU A 376 5.40 17.77 -7.81
CA LEU A 376 6.60 17.13 -7.29
C LEU A 376 7.83 18.05 -7.33
N GLU A 377 7.96 18.87 -8.36
CA GLU A 377 9.03 19.88 -8.42
C GLU A 377 8.83 20.95 -7.32
N ASN A 378 7.60 21.43 -7.13
CA ASN A 378 7.28 22.34 -6.03
C ASN A 378 7.51 21.70 -4.65
N ASN A 379 7.24 20.40 -4.48
CA ASN A 379 7.56 19.68 -3.25
C ASN A 379 9.07 19.69 -2.98
N LYS A 380 9.88 19.47 -4.02
CA LYS A 380 11.35 19.50 -3.93
C LYS A 380 11.85 20.87 -3.51
N LEU A 381 11.32 21.94 -4.11
CA LEU A 381 11.67 23.33 -3.78
C LEU A 381 11.25 23.74 -2.36
N THR A 382 10.09 23.28 -1.90
CA THR A 382 9.55 23.65 -0.57
C THR A 382 9.91 22.68 0.54
N HIS A 383 10.60 21.57 0.21
CA HIS A 383 10.86 20.43 1.10
C HIS A 383 9.61 19.96 1.87
N SER A 384 8.45 19.99 1.21
CA SER A 384 7.16 19.69 1.83
C SER A 384 6.27 18.92 0.87
N VAL A 385 5.45 18.01 1.40
CA VAL A 385 4.43 17.28 0.62
C VAL A 385 3.19 18.14 0.33
N ASN A 386 3.09 19.32 0.95
CA ASN A 386 1.87 20.13 0.91
C ASN A 386 1.41 20.54 -0.51
N PRO A 387 2.29 20.96 -1.44
CA PRO A 387 1.89 21.27 -2.82
C PRO A 387 1.19 20.08 -3.50
N LEU A 388 1.78 18.88 -3.45
CA LEU A 388 1.17 17.67 -4.00
C LEU A 388 -0.17 17.34 -3.34
N LEU A 389 -0.27 17.38 -2.01
CA LEU A 389 -1.52 17.08 -1.33
C LEU A 389 -2.63 18.10 -1.62
N ARG A 390 -2.27 19.38 -1.82
CA ARG A 390 -3.23 20.42 -2.25
C ARG A 390 -3.72 20.15 -3.67
N PHE A 391 -2.80 19.86 -4.59
CA PHE A 391 -3.14 19.48 -5.97
C PHE A 391 -4.09 18.29 -6.01
N LEU A 392 -3.74 17.19 -5.33
CA LEU A 392 -4.57 15.99 -5.28
C LEU A 392 -5.95 16.25 -4.65
N ARG A 393 -6.02 17.08 -3.60
CA ARG A 393 -7.31 17.44 -2.97
C ARG A 393 -8.21 18.22 -3.92
N GLU A 394 -7.67 19.10 -4.76
CA GLU A 394 -8.47 19.80 -5.77
C GLU A 394 -8.94 18.84 -6.87
N VAL A 395 -8.07 17.94 -7.34
CA VAL A 395 -8.46 16.91 -8.32
C VAL A 395 -9.53 15.99 -7.76
N GLU A 396 -9.42 15.54 -6.50
CA GLU A 396 -10.39 14.65 -5.83
C GLU A 396 -11.82 15.22 -5.80
N LYS A 397 -12.01 16.54 -5.84
CA LYS A 397 -13.34 17.17 -5.90
C LYS A 397 -14.12 16.81 -7.17
N ASN A 398 -13.48 16.24 -8.19
CA ASN A 398 -14.15 15.75 -9.39
C ASN A 398 -15.25 14.71 -9.08
N GLU A 399 -15.11 13.97 -7.98
CA GLU A 399 -16.06 12.95 -7.54
C GLU A 399 -17.40 13.55 -7.08
N LEU A 400 -17.45 14.86 -6.79
CA LEU A 400 -18.69 15.56 -6.44
C LEU A 400 -19.63 15.73 -7.64
N PHE A 401 -19.13 15.55 -8.86
CA PHE A 401 -19.89 15.75 -10.10
C PHE A 401 -20.25 14.40 -10.72
N GLU A 402 -21.45 13.91 -10.40
CA GLU A 402 -22.01 12.68 -10.98
C GLU A 402 -23.09 12.95 -12.02
N ASN A 403 -24.02 13.87 -11.75
CA ASN A 403 -25.21 14.14 -12.57
C ASN A 403 -25.53 15.64 -12.62
N ASN A 404 -26.38 16.06 -13.57
CA ASN A 404 -26.92 17.43 -13.65
C ASN A 404 -25.83 18.53 -13.67
N PRO A 405 -24.89 18.51 -14.63
CA PRO A 405 -23.77 19.45 -14.68
C PRO A 405 -24.23 20.92 -14.72
N PHE A 406 -25.38 21.22 -15.32
CA PHE A 406 -25.90 22.59 -15.46
C PHE A 406 -26.39 23.22 -14.15
N GLN A 407 -26.49 22.46 -13.05
CA GLN A 407 -26.68 23.05 -11.72
C GLN A 407 -25.42 23.81 -11.27
N TYR A 408 -24.24 23.33 -11.69
CA TYR A 408 -22.95 23.88 -11.33
C TYR A 408 -22.42 24.85 -12.40
N ILE A 409 -22.72 24.59 -13.68
CA ILE A 409 -22.38 25.46 -14.80
C ILE A 409 -23.41 26.59 -14.89
N LYS A 410 -23.07 27.74 -14.31
CA LYS A 410 -23.87 28.97 -14.41
C LYS A 410 -23.46 29.76 -15.65
N THR A 411 -23.94 29.34 -16.82
CA THR A 411 -23.79 30.12 -18.07
C THR A 411 -25.15 30.64 -18.51
N PRO A 412 -25.35 31.96 -18.64
CA PRO A 412 -26.61 32.48 -19.16
C PRO A 412 -26.80 32.11 -20.64
N VAL A 413 -28.05 32.06 -21.08
CA VAL A 413 -28.43 31.71 -22.47
C VAL A 413 -27.79 32.65 -23.50
N ASN A 414 -27.50 33.89 -23.10
CA ASN A 414 -26.88 34.93 -23.95
C ASN A 414 -25.36 35.02 -23.77
N ALA A 415 -24.72 34.06 -23.10
CA ALA A 415 -23.27 34.05 -22.94
C ALA A 415 -22.60 34.00 -24.33
N THR A 416 -21.73 34.97 -24.60
CA THR A 416 -20.92 35.00 -25.83
C THR A 416 -19.45 35.14 -25.47
N ASP A 417 -18.59 34.43 -26.20
CA ASP A 417 -17.12 34.59 -26.08
C ASP A 417 -16.59 35.78 -26.88
N SER A 418 -17.48 36.71 -27.24
CA SER A 418 -17.16 37.92 -27.99
C SER A 418 -16.71 39.02 -27.03
N CYS A 419 -15.63 39.70 -27.37
CA CYS A 419 -15.19 40.87 -26.62
C CYS A 419 -16.24 41.98 -26.70
N ALA A 420 -16.72 42.48 -25.57
CA ALA A 420 -17.71 43.55 -25.52
C ALA A 420 -17.20 44.90 -26.08
N GLY A 421 -15.87 45.06 -26.24
CA GLY A 421 -15.26 46.24 -26.87
C GLY A 421 -15.16 46.13 -28.39
N CYS A 422 -14.65 45.01 -28.92
CA CYS A 422 -14.37 44.86 -30.36
C CYS A 422 -15.28 43.87 -31.10
N ASN A 423 -16.18 43.18 -30.40
CA ASN A 423 -17.05 42.11 -30.87
C ASN A 423 -16.34 40.93 -31.57
N LYS A 424 -15.02 40.83 -31.46
CA LYS A 424 -14.25 39.68 -31.94
C LYS A 424 -14.18 38.61 -30.86
N TYR A 425 -14.07 37.36 -31.30
CA TYR A 425 -13.86 36.21 -30.41
C TYR A 425 -12.59 36.39 -29.58
N ILE A 426 -12.68 36.01 -28.31
CA ILE A 426 -11.58 35.98 -27.37
C ILE A 426 -10.91 34.61 -27.45
N GLN A 427 -9.64 34.58 -27.84
CA GLN A 427 -8.83 33.34 -27.95
C GLN A 427 -7.65 33.32 -26.96
N GLU A 428 -7.41 34.43 -26.30
CA GLU A 428 -6.30 34.66 -25.37
C GLU A 428 -6.84 35.09 -24.01
N GLU A 429 -5.94 35.34 -23.07
CA GLU A 429 -6.29 35.84 -21.74
C GLU A 429 -7.19 37.08 -21.84
N CYS A 430 -8.25 37.10 -21.03
CA CYS A 430 -9.28 38.11 -21.11
C CYS A 430 -9.68 38.61 -19.74
N ILE A 431 -10.11 39.86 -19.71
CA ILE A 431 -10.68 40.47 -18.52
C ILE A 431 -12.17 40.17 -18.52
N GLN A 432 -12.65 39.49 -17.48
CA GLN A 432 -14.08 39.29 -17.25
C GLN A 432 -14.56 40.22 -16.15
N PHE A 433 -15.60 41.00 -16.44
CA PHE A 433 -16.30 41.83 -15.46
C PHE A 433 -17.80 41.59 -15.61
N TYR A 434 -18.40 40.98 -14.58
CA TYR A 434 -19.74 40.40 -14.64
C TYR A 434 -19.91 39.42 -15.82
N GLU A 435 -20.89 39.67 -16.69
CA GLU A 435 -21.26 38.83 -17.85
C GLU A 435 -20.52 39.19 -19.13
N HIS A 436 -19.67 40.22 -19.08
CA HIS A 436 -18.96 40.72 -20.25
C HIS A 436 -17.48 40.36 -20.16
N ARG A 437 -16.90 40.08 -21.32
CA ARG A 437 -15.48 39.75 -21.47
C ARG A 437 -14.83 40.74 -22.42
N TRP A 438 -13.57 41.07 -22.19
CA TRP A 438 -12.79 41.96 -23.03
C TRP A 438 -11.40 41.37 -23.31
N HIS A 439 -10.86 41.60 -24.51
CA HIS A 439 -9.42 41.49 -24.69
C HIS A 439 -8.73 42.46 -23.74
N ILE A 440 -7.54 42.11 -23.25
CA ILE A 440 -6.75 42.97 -22.35
C ILE A 440 -6.57 44.37 -22.95
N ALA A 441 -6.31 44.44 -24.27
CA ALA A 441 -6.16 45.70 -25.00
C ALA A 441 -7.48 46.46 -25.23
N CYS A 442 -8.64 45.82 -25.05
CA CYS A 442 -9.96 46.42 -25.24
C CYS A 442 -10.62 46.86 -23.93
N PHE A 443 -9.97 46.63 -22.78
CA PHE A 443 -10.50 47.01 -21.48
C PHE A 443 -10.00 48.40 -21.07
N THR A 444 -10.65 49.43 -21.61
CA THR A 444 -10.30 50.83 -21.38
C THR A 444 -11.29 51.52 -20.44
N CYS A 445 -10.80 52.45 -19.62
CA CYS A 445 -11.65 53.31 -18.81
C CYS A 445 -12.59 54.15 -19.68
N SER A 446 -13.89 54.14 -19.37
CA SER A 446 -14.90 54.92 -20.10
C SER A 446 -14.70 56.43 -20.03
N SER A 447 -14.02 56.94 -19.00
CA SER A 447 -13.81 58.38 -18.80
C SER A 447 -12.50 58.90 -19.37
N CYS A 448 -11.44 58.10 -19.40
CA CYS A 448 -10.10 58.56 -19.82
C CYS A 448 -9.46 57.73 -20.95
N HIS A 449 -10.14 56.69 -21.43
CA HIS A 449 -9.71 55.78 -22.50
C HIS A 449 -8.33 55.12 -22.30
N LYS A 450 -7.76 55.21 -21.10
CA LYS A 450 -6.54 54.49 -20.75
C LYS A 450 -6.86 53.02 -20.51
N ASN A 451 -5.95 52.14 -20.92
CA ASN A 451 -6.01 50.73 -20.58
C ASN A 451 -5.95 50.55 -19.07
N ILE A 452 -6.89 49.77 -18.53
CA ILE A 452 -6.90 49.36 -17.14
C ILE A 452 -6.17 48.02 -17.12
N ASN A 453 -4.88 48.04 -16.74
CA ASN A 453 -4.14 46.81 -16.49
C ASN A 453 -4.60 46.21 -15.15
N PRO A 454 -4.90 44.90 -15.10
CA PRO A 454 -5.33 44.21 -13.89
C PRO A 454 -4.22 44.11 -12.83
#